data_AF-A0A6M2AE01-F1
#
_entry.id   AF-A0A6M2AE01-F1
#
_cell.length_a   1.000
_cell.length_b   1.000
_cell.length_c   1.000
_cell.angle_alpha   90.00
_cell.angle_beta   90.00
_cell.angle_gamma   90.00
#
_symmetry.space_group_name_H-M   'P 1'
#
loop_
_entity.id
_entity.type
_entity.pdbx_description
1 polymer ?
#
loop_
_entity_poly.entity_id
_entity_poly.type
_entity_poly.pdbx_seq_one_letter_code
_entity_poly.pdbx_strand_id
1 'polypeptide(L)'
;MKLIFDYNQSNTKHTPFEEKDVGLPEELKRSSLLLPDVNEVQVIRHYTELSKKNYGIDTNFYPLGSCTMKYNPRVNEDLAKLPGFSNLHPHMPTSHAQGALQVIWELEGDLKEITGMDAFSLQPSAGSQCELLGVMIAKKYFAEKNENRTKIIIPDSAHGTNPATASMCKFQTVTILTDDRGNMDLDEFKKAIGPDVALVMITNPNTLGLYEENLSEIKDLAHEKGALMYCDGANMNALLGISKPAEQGFDMIHLNLH
;
A
#
# COMPACT_ATOMS: atom_id res chain seq x y z
N MET A 1 -5.87 -9.89 31.04
CA MET A 1 -5.79 -11.08 30.16
C MET A 1 -4.42 -11.69 30.39
N LYS A 2 -4.31 -13.01 30.50
CA LYS A 2 -2.99 -13.64 30.57
C LYS A 2 -2.25 -13.38 29.26
N LEU A 3 -1.02 -12.88 29.36
CA LEU A 3 -0.07 -12.95 28.25
C LEU A 3 0.26 -14.42 27.98
N ILE A 4 0.75 -14.72 26.79
CA ILE A 4 1.20 -16.09 26.46
C ILE A 4 2.32 -16.57 27.40
N PHE A 5 3.06 -15.63 28.02
CA PHE A 5 4.11 -15.88 29.00
C PHE A 5 3.60 -16.22 30.42
N ASP A 6 2.31 -16.00 30.72
CA ASP A 6 1.73 -16.21 32.06
C ASP A 6 1.18 -17.64 32.25
N TYR A 7 1.41 -18.52 31.28
CA TYR A 7 1.04 -19.93 31.35
C TYR A 7 2.21 -20.76 31.87
N ASN A 8 1.95 -21.53 32.93
CA ASN A 8 2.97 -22.33 33.64
C ASN A 8 2.89 -23.83 33.24
N GLN A 9 2.76 -24.16 31.95
CA GLN A 9 2.77 -25.56 31.49
C GLN A 9 3.75 -25.73 30.34
N SER A 10 4.74 -26.59 30.51
CA SER A 10 5.77 -26.84 29.52
C SER A 10 5.23 -27.38 28.20
N ASN A 11 5.94 -27.08 27.12
CA ASN A 11 5.69 -27.56 25.76
C ASN A 11 5.66 -29.09 25.74
N THR A 12 4.64 -29.64 25.07
CA THR A 12 4.43 -31.08 24.90
C THR A 12 5.35 -31.74 23.87
N LYS A 13 6.23 -30.96 23.22
CA LYS A 13 7.17 -31.41 22.15
C LYS A 13 6.45 -32.11 20.98
N HIS A 14 5.19 -31.74 20.70
CA HIS A 14 4.40 -32.32 19.60
C HIS A 14 4.75 -31.72 18.22
N THR A 15 5.45 -30.59 18.17
CA THR A 15 6.07 -30.13 16.93
C THR A 15 7.22 -31.07 16.59
N PRO A 16 7.29 -31.61 15.34
CA PRO A 16 8.39 -32.47 14.93
C PRO A 16 9.69 -31.64 14.96
N PHE A 17 10.46 -31.82 16.03
CA PHE A 17 11.80 -31.28 16.15
C PHE A 17 12.74 -32.46 16.32
N GLU A 18 13.60 -32.68 15.31
CA GLU A 18 14.87 -33.32 15.55
C GLU A 18 15.82 -32.23 16.07
N GLU A 19 16.29 -32.37 17.32
CA GLU A 19 17.48 -31.64 17.74
C GLU A 19 18.63 -32.10 16.85
N LYS A 20 19.04 -31.22 15.91
CA LYS A 20 20.22 -31.43 15.09
C LYS A 20 21.36 -30.65 15.70
N ASP A 21 22.35 -31.37 16.22
CA ASP A 21 23.65 -30.75 16.49
C ASP A 21 24.31 -30.42 15.15
N VAL A 22 24.33 -29.13 14.84
CA VAL A 22 24.92 -28.58 13.61
C VAL A 22 26.41 -28.26 13.77
N GLY A 23 27.04 -28.61 14.91
CA GLY A 23 28.47 -28.42 15.12
C GLY A 23 28.89 -26.95 15.23
N LEU A 24 28.00 -26.09 15.74
CA LEU A 24 28.31 -24.67 15.92
C LEU A 24 29.39 -24.48 17.01
N PRO A 25 30.33 -23.54 16.83
CA PRO A 25 31.26 -23.14 17.90
C PRO A 25 30.50 -22.67 19.14
N GLU A 26 30.96 -23.06 20.34
CA GLU A 26 30.28 -22.77 21.61
C GLU A 26 30.10 -21.28 21.85
N GLU A 27 31.05 -20.45 21.42
CA GLU A 27 30.99 -19.00 21.52
C GLU A 27 29.87 -18.36 20.67
N LEU A 28 29.35 -19.09 19.68
CA LEU A 28 28.22 -18.67 18.84
C LEU A 28 26.89 -19.27 19.32
N LYS A 29 26.92 -20.24 20.24
CA LYS A 29 25.70 -20.86 20.76
C LYS A 29 25.02 -19.91 21.74
N ARG A 30 23.75 -19.64 21.46
CA ARG A 30 22.92 -18.82 22.35
C ARG A 30 22.48 -19.65 23.55
N SER A 31 22.72 -19.13 24.75
CA SER A 31 22.39 -19.82 26.01
C SER A 31 20.92 -19.71 26.44
N SER A 32 20.18 -18.73 25.91
CA SER A 32 18.76 -18.54 26.25
C SER A 32 17.96 -17.78 25.19
N LEU A 33 16.66 -18.06 25.13
CA LEU A 33 15.67 -17.38 24.30
C LEU A 33 14.48 -17.00 25.19
N LEU A 34 13.95 -15.80 24.99
CA LEU A 34 12.73 -15.35 25.67
C LEU A 34 11.50 -15.83 24.88
N LEU A 35 11.24 -17.13 24.90
CA LEU A 35 10.07 -17.74 24.26
C LEU A 35 9.14 -18.33 25.33
N PRO A 36 7.81 -18.27 25.13
CA PRO A 36 6.88 -18.92 26.04
C PRO A 36 7.01 -20.45 25.91
N ASP A 37 7.19 -21.13 27.05
CA ASP A 37 7.17 -22.59 27.11
C ASP A 37 5.73 -23.05 27.38
N VAL A 38 4.95 -23.21 26.32
CA VAL A 38 3.52 -23.52 26.37
C VAL A 38 3.17 -24.71 25.48
N ASN A 39 2.23 -25.55 25.91
CA ASN A 39 1.75 -26.66 25.08
C ASN A 39 0.74 -26.22 24.02
N GLU A 40 0.55 -27.07 23.01
CA GLU A 40 -0.31 -26.80 21.85
C GLU A 40 -1.76 -26.43 22.24
N VAL A 41 -2.33 -27.13 23.22
CA VAL A 41 -3.70 -26.84 23.70
C VAL A 41 -3.80 -25.44 24.29
N GLN A 42 -2.77 -24.98 25.02
CA GLN A 42 -2.72 -23.61 25.54
C GLN A 42 -2.56 -22.58 24.42
N VAL A 43 -1.74 -22.85 23.40
CA VAL A 43 -1.58 -21.98 22.22
C VAL A 43 -2.93 -21.80 21.53
N ILE A 44 -3.62 -22.91 21.22
CA ILE A 44 -4.95 -22.89 20.58
C ILE A 44 -5.93 -22.08 21.44
N ARG A 45 -6.01 -22.35 22.74
CA ARG A 45 -6.91 -21.62 23.66
C ARG A 45 -6.57 -20.14 23.71
N HIS A 46 -5.30 -19.77 23.82
CA HIS A 46 -4.87 -18.37 23.93
C HIS A 46 -5.26 -17.56 22.69
N TYR A 47 -4.91 -18.03 21.49
CA TYR A 47 -5.22 -17.30 20.26
C TYR A 47 -6.70 -17.37 19.89
N THR A 48 -7.42 -18.45 20.24
CA THR A 48 -8.88 -18.50 20.10
C THR A 48 -9.54 -17.45 20.99
N GLU A 49 -9.15 -17.35 22.26
CA GLU A 49 -9.70 -16.33 23.17
C GLU A 49 -9.30 -14.91 22.79
N LEU A 50 -8.11 -14.72 22.19
CA LEU A 50 -7.72 -13.42 21.63
C LEU A 50 -8.58 -13.05 20.41
N SER A 51 -8.83 -14.00 19.51
CA SER A 51 -9.68 -13.78 18.33
C SER A 51 -11.11 -13.38 18.69
N LYS A 52 -11.68 -13.97 19.75
CA LYS A 52 -13.03 -13.63 20.26
C LYS A 52 -13.14 -12.21 20.82
N LYS A 53 -12.01 -11.58 21.13
CA LYS A 53 -11.95 -10.20 21.64
C LYS A 53 -11.72 -9.18 20.52
N ASN A 54 -11.37 -9.63 19.32
CA ASN A 54 -11.19 -8.76 18.17
C ASN A 54 -12.54 -8.45 17.53
N TYR A 55 -12.76 -7.17 17.26
CA TYR A 55 -13.84 -6.73 16.38
C TYR A 55 -13.31 -6.75 14.94
N GLY A 56 -14.05 -7.35 14.02
CA GLY A 56 -13.59 -7.56 12.64
C GLY A 56 -14.75 -7.64 11.66
N ILE A 57 -14.43 -7.53 10.37
CA ILE A 57 -15.43 -7.51 9.28
C ILE A 57 -16.24 -8.80 9.17
N ASP A 58 -15.65 -9.92 9.62
CA ASP A 58 -16.25 -11.25 9.53
C ASP A 58 -17.41 -11.42 10.51
N THR A 59 -17.42 -10.62 11.56
CA THR A 59 -18.36 -10.73 12.67
C THR A 59 -19.28 -9.53 12.78
N ASN A 60 -18.92 -8.39 12.19
CA ASN A 60 -19.65 -7.15 12.39
C ASN A 60 -19.56 -6.21 11.17
N PHE A 61 -20.47 -5.23 11.13
CA PHE A 61 -20.36 -4.08 10.24
C PHE A 61 -19.20 -3.17 10.67
N TYR A 62 -18.37 -2.76 9.71
CA TYR A 62 -17.11 -2.05 9.97
C TYR A 62 -16.94 -0.80 9.07
N PRO A 63 -17.66 0.31 9.35
CA PRO A 63 -17.69 1.48 8.47
C PRO A 63 -16.50 2.42 8.66
N LEU A 64 -15.28 1.94 8.40
CA LEU A 64 -14.10 2.82 8.37
C LEU A 64 -13.98 3.50 7.01
N GLY A 65 -14.12 4.82 7.00
CA GLY A 65 -13.80 5.66 5.83
C GLY A 65 -12.35 5.49 5.41
N SER A 66 -12.09 5.60 4.10
CA SER A 66 -10.77 5.40 3.48
C SER A 66 -10.18 3.98 3.57
N CYS A 67 -10.82 3.04 4.27
CA CYS A 67 -10.31 1.66 4.44
C CYS A 67 -11.05 0.61 3.62
N THR A 68 -12.20 0.94 3.03
CA THR A 68 -13.00 0.03 2.18
C THR A 68 -13.14 -1.38 2.79
N MET A 69 -13.68 -1.46 4.01
CA MET A 69 -13.84 -2.72 4.77
C MET A 69 -14.88 -3.67 4.13
N LYS A 70 -14.55 -4.20 2.95
CA LYS A 70 -15.37 -5.11 2.16
C LYS A 70 -15.21 -6.55 2.64
N TYR A 71 -16.15 -7.41 2.24
CA TYR A 71 -16.00 -8.84 2.47
C TYR A 71 -14.70 -9.35 1.82
N ASN A 72 -13.89 -10.11 2.58
CA ASN A 72 -12.75 -10.86 2.05
C ASN A 72 -13.19 -12.29 1.69
N PRO A 73 -13.35 -12.64 0.39
CA PRO A 73 -13.82 -13.95 -0.02
C PRO A 73 -12.93 -15.08 0.47
N ARG A 74 -13.52 -16.10 1.11
CA ARG A 74 -12.76 -17.23 1.68
C ARG A 74 -12.03 -18.05 0.62
N VAL A 75 -12.55 -18.07 -0.60
CA VAL A 75 -11.86 -18.69 -1.75
C VAL A 75 -10.47 -18.11 -1.97
N ASN A 76 -10.24 -16.83 -1.64
CA ASN A 76 -8.92 -16.21 -1.80
C ASN A 76 -7.90 -16.82 -0.82
N GLU A 77 -8.31 -17.18 0.39
CA GLU A 77 -7.47 -17.87 1.36
C GLU A 77 -7.11 -19.28 0.91
N ASP A 78 -8.06 -19.98 0.29
CA ASP A 78 -7.82 -21.33 -0.24
C ASP A 78 -6.86 -21.31 -1.44
N LEU A 79 -7.02 -20.31 -2.32
CA LEU A 79 -6.15 -20.11 -3.47
C LEU A 79 -4.74 -19.68 -3.06
N ALA A 80 -4.60 -18.76 -2.10
CA ALA A 80 -3.29 -18.33 -1.60
C ALA A 80 -2.49 -19.46 -0.94
N LYS A 81 -3.17 -20.48 -0.38
CA LYS A 81 -2.56 -21.66 0.24
C LYS A 81 -2.13 -22.73 -0.74
N LEU A 82 -2.42 -22.59 -2.05
CA LEU A 82 -1.99 -23.59 -3.02
C LEU A 82 -0.47 -23.75 -2.95
N PRO A 83 0.07 -24.99 -2.92
CA PRO A 83 1.52 -25.22 -2.81
C PRO A 83 2.33 -24.55 -3.90
N GLY A 84 1.72 -24.37 -5.08
CA GLY A 84 2.30 -23.64 -6.21
C GLY A 84 2.47 -22.14 -5.99
N PHE A 85 1.95 -21.58 -4.89
CA PHE A 85 2.21 -20.20 -4.44
C PHE A 85 2.93 -20.18 -3.09
N SER A 86 2.42 -20.91 -2.09
CA SER A 86 2.91 -20.85 -0.71
C SER A 86 4.35 -21.37 -0.54
N ASN A 87 4.79 -22.27 -1.42
CA ASN A 87 6.10 -22.92 -1.34
C ASN A 87 7.07 -22.44 -2.43
N LEU A 88 6.74 -21.37 -3.17
CA LEU A 88 7.65 -20.81 -4.17
C LEU A 88 8.78 -20.03 -3.49
N HIS A 89 10.01 -20.30 -3.93
CA HIS A 89 11.15 -19.49 -3.53
C HIS A 89 11.34 -18.34 -4.54
N PRO A 90 11.45 -17.07 -4.09
CA PRO A 90 11.49 -15.92 -5.00
C PRO A 90 12.70 -15.90 -5.96
N HIS A 91 13.78 -16.63 -5.63
CA HIS A 91 14.97 -16.76 -6.48
C HIS A 91 15.07 -18.08 -7.26
N MET A 92 14.00 -18.89 -7.32
CA MET A 92 14.02 -20.10 -8.14
C MET A 92 14.07 -19.76 -9.64
N PRO A 93 14.55 -20.66 -10.51
CA PRO A 93 14.51 -20.44 -11.95
C PRO A 93 13.08 -20.09 -12.42
N THR A 94 12.95 -19.07 -13.28
CA THR A 94 11.64 -18.59 -13.74
C THR A 94 10.83 -19.66 -14.47
N SER A 95 11.50 -20.63 -15.11
CA SER A 95 10.87 -21.81 -15.72
C SER A 95 10.04 -22.64 -14.72
N HIS A 96 10.33 -22.57 -13.43
CA HIS A 96 9.61 -23.29 -12.38
C HIS A 96 8.54 -22.42 -11.68
N ALA A 97 8.41 -21.14 -12.04
CA ALA A 97 7.49 -20.19 -11.42
C ALA A 97 6.44 -19.63 -12.41
N GLN A 98 6.27 -20.26 -13.58
CA GLN A 98 5.42 -19.74 -14.65
C GLN A 98 3.97 -19.48 -14.23
N GLY A 99 3.38 -20.31 -13.35
CA GLY A 99 2.03 -20.08 -12.84
C GLY A 99 1.91 -18.78 -12.03
N ALA A 100 2.87 -18.48 -11.16
CA ALA A 100 2.88 -17.22 -10.41
C ALA A 100 3.16 -16.01 -11.32
N LEU A 101 4.07 -16.16 -12.28
CA LEU A 101 4.36 -15.11 -13.25
C LEU A 101 3.15 -14.82 -14.16
N GLN A 102 2.37 -15.83 -14.53
CA GLN A 102 1.13 -15.65 -15.26
C GLN A 102 0.12 -14.83 -14.44
N VAL A 103 -0.09 -15.16 -13.16
CA VAL A 103 -1.00 -14.40 -12.28
C VAL A 103 -0.56 -12.94 -12.15
N ILE A 104 0.74 -12.67 -11.98
CA ILE A 104 1.31 -11.32 -11.92
C ILE A 104 1.03 -10.57 -13.23
N TRP A 105 1.25 -11.21 -14.38
CA TRP A 105 1.06 -10.61 -15.70
C TRP A 105 -0.42 -10.34 -16.01
N GLU A 106 -1.32 -11.27 -15.69
CA GLU A 106 -2.76 -11.10 -15.87
C GLU A 106 -3.30 -9.99 -14.96
N LEU A 107 -2.87 -9.96 -13.69
CA LEU A 107 -3.23 -8.89 -12.76
C LEU A 107 -2.74 -7.53 -13.27
N GLU A 108 -1.51 -7.43 -13.78
CA GLU A 108 -1.04 -6.19 -14.41
C GLU A 108 -1.95 -5.76 -15.57
N GLY A 109 -2.37 -6.71 -16.41
CA GLY A 109 -3.34 -6.48 -17.49
C GLY A 109 -4.66 -5.91 -17.00
N ASP A 110 -5.25 -6.53 -15.98
CA ASP A 110 -6.51 -6.10 -15.38
C ASP A 110 -6.38 -4.71 -14.76
N LEU A 111 -5.29 -4.45 -14.03
CA LEU A 111 -5.04 -3.15 -13.39
C LEU A 111 -4.87 -2.02 -14.42
N LYS A 112 -4.19 -2.28 -15.54
CA LYS A 112 -4.11 -1.34 -16.65
C LYS A 112 -5.48 -1.04 -17.23
N GLU A 113 -6.29 -2.06 -17.47
CA GLU A 113 -7.63 -1.87 -18.03
C GLU A 113 -8.52 -1.03 -17.10
N ILE A 114 -8.57 -1.34 -15.80
CA ILE A 114 -9.45 -0.62 -14.86
C ILE A 114 -9.01 0.82 -14.57
N THR A 115 -7.71 1.13 -14.74
CA THR A 115 -7.19 2.47 -14.43
C THR A 115 -6.87 3.32 -15.65
N GLY A 116 -6.72 2.70 -16.82
CA GLY A 116 -6.25 3.32 -18.06
C GLY A 116 -4.75 3.59 -18.12
N MET A 117 -3.96 3.11 -17.15
CA MET A 117 -2.50 3.29 -17.14
C MET A 117 -1.80 2.36 -18.13
N ASP A 118 -0.61 2.74 -18.58
CA ASP A 118 0.18 1.97 -19.54
C ASP A 118 0.91 0.76 -18.93
N ALA A 119 1.25 0.83 -17.64
CA ALA A 119 2.04 -0.19 -16.93
C ALA A 119 1.77 -0.20 -15.42
N PHE A 120 1.96 -1.36 -14.78
CA PHE A 120 1.95 -1.49 -13.31
C PHE A 120 3.18 -2.22 -12.79
N SER A 121 3.63 -1.83 -11.60
CA SER A 121 4.56 -2.61 -10.79
C SER A 121 3.85 -3.19 -9.59
N LEU A 122 3.97 -4.50 -9.39
CA LEU A 122 3.41 -5.23 -8.25
C LEU A 122 4.45 -5.46 -7.13
N GLN A 123 5.59 -4.75 -7.20
CA GLN A 123 6.68 -4.85 -6.23
C GLN A 123 6.38 -4.16 -4.88
N PRO A 124 5.76 -2.97 -4.83
CA PRO A 124 5.49 -2.31 -3.55
C PRO A 124 4.50 -3.11 -2.70
N SER A 125 4.75 -3.18 -1.39
CA SER A 125 3.95 -4.01 -0.46
C SER A 125 2.79 -3.27 0.22
N ALA A 126 2.68 -1.96 0.04
CA ALA A 126 1.62 -1.13 0.62
C ALA A 126 1.49 0.21 -0.14
N GLY A 127 0.35 0.91 0.02
CA GLY A 127 0.09 2.20 -0.63
C GLY A 127 1.20 3.23 -0.39
N SER A 128 1.69 3.37 0.83
CA SER A 128 2.80 4.29 1.15
C SER A 128 4.13 3.94 0.45
N GLN A 129 4.39 2.66 0.16
CA GLN A 129 5.54 2.28 -0.66
C GLN A 129 5.30 2.59 -2.14
N CYS A 130 4.05 2.52 -2.61
CA CYS A 130 3.70 2.96 -3.96
C CYS A 130 3.83 4.48 -4.12
N GLU A 131 3.46 5.26 -3.11
CA GLU A 131 3.74 6.71 -3.06
C GLU A 131 5.24 6.97 -3.19
N LEU A 132 6.05 6.26 -2.39
CA LEU A 132 7.51 6.37 -2.44
C LEU A 132 8.04 6.04 -3.84
N LEU A 133 7.56 4.96 -4.44
CA LEU A 133 7.91 4.60 -5.81
C LEU A 133 7.53 5.72 -6.81
N GLY A 134 6.31 6.26 -6.73
CA GLY A 134 5.85 7.34 -7.60
C GLY A 134 6.69 8.61 -7.48
N VAL A 135 7.01 9.03 -6.26
CA VAL A 135 7.89 10.19 -6.01
C VAL A 135 9.31 9.93 -6.52
N MET A 136 9.83 8.70 -6.39
CA MET A 136 11.13 8.31 -6.94
C MET A 136 11.13 8.28 -8.47
N ILE A 137 10.04 7.82 -9.10
CA ILE A 137 9.85 7.88 -10.56
C ILE A 137 9.88 9.32 -11.04
N ALA A 138 9.09 10.22 -10.43
CA ALA A 138 9.08 11.64 -10.77
C ALA A 138 10.48 12.28 -10.62
N LYS A 139 11.16 11.98 -9.51
CA LYS A 139 12.52 12.47 -9.27
C LYS A 139 13.49 12.03 -10.36
N LYS A 140 13.42 10.76 -10.78
CA LYS A 140 14.26 10.22 -11.85
C LYS A 140 13.90 10.81 -13.21
N TYR A 141 12.61 10.95 -13.50
CA TYR A 141 12.07 11.56 -14.72
C TYR A 141 12.60 12.98 -14.94
N PHE A 142 12.49 13.86 -13.94
CA PHE A 142 13.00 15.22 -14.06
C PHE A 142 14.53 15.29 -14.08
N ALA A 143 15.22 14.40 -13.37
CA ALA A 143 16.68 14.29 -13.46
C ALA A 143 17.16 13.96 -14.87
N GLU A 144 16.47 13.06 -15.59
CA GLU A 144 16.79 12.73 -16.99
C GLU A 144 16.50 13.88 -17.96
N LYS A 145 15.54 14.74 -17.64
CA LYS A 145 15.27 15.98 -18.36
C LYS A 145 16.22 17.13 -18.00
N ASN A 146 17.13 16.94 -17.04
CA ASN A 146 17.97 18.00 -16.45
C ASN A 146 17.14 19.14 -15.84
N GLU A 147 15.95 18.83 -15.33
CA GLU A 147 15.09 19.78 -14.63
C GLU A 147 15.19 19.56 -13.12
N ASN A 148 15.44 20.64 -12.37
CA ASN A 148 15.49 20.59 -10.91
C ASN A 148 14.15 21.02 -10.30
N ARG A 149 13.20 20.08 -10.24
CA ARG A 149 11.93 20.25 -9.53
C ARG A 149 12.13 19.91 -8.05
N THR A 150 11.72 20.79 -7.13
CA THR A 150 12.00 20.67 -5.70
C THR A 150 10.74 20.60 -4.84
N LYS A 151 9.55 20.82 -5.41
CA LYS A 151 8.29 20.89 -4.68
C LYS A 151 7.30 19.81 -5.06
N ILE A 152 6.44 19.44 -4.11
CA ILE A 152 5.26 18.59 -4.32
C ILE A 152 4.01 19.29 -3.77
N ILE A 153 3.05 19.42 -4.68
CA ILE A 153 1.62 19.65 -4.54
C ILE A 153 0.82 18.71 -3.62
N ILE A 154 0.34 19.07 -2.43
CA ILE A 154 -0.55 18.16 -1.66
C ILE A 154 -1.72 18.94 -1.02
N PRO A 155 -2.98 18.49 -1.13
CA PRO A 155 -4.09 19.05 -0.35
C PRO A 155 -3.91 18.85 1.16
N ASP A 156 -4.45 19.75 1.99
CA ASP A 156 -4.48 19.60 3.46
C ASP A 156 -5.31 18.39 3.94
N SER A 157 -6.26 17.94 3.12
CA SER A 157 -7.10 16.77 3.34
C SER A 157 -6.43 15.45 3.00
N ALA A 158 -5.23 15.47 2.39
CA ALA A 158 -4.54 14.26 1.97
C ALA A 158 -4.13 13.36 3.15
N HIS A 159 -3.97 12.06 2.88
CA HIS A 159 -3.47 11.13 3.88
C HIS A 159 -2.03 11.50 4.31
N GLY A 160 -1.70 11.30 5.58
CA GLY A 160 -0.43 11.73 6.18
C GLY A 160 0.83 11.05 5.60
N THR A 161 0.66 9.98 4.82
CA THR A 161 1.75 9.31 4.09
C THR A 161 2.30 10.18 2.97
N ASN A 162 1.45 10.95 2.27
CA ASN A 162 1.87 11.81 1.15
C ASN A 162 2.97 12.82 1.54
N PRO A 163 2.80 13.68 2.56
CA PRO A 163 3.86 14.61 2.98
C PRO A 163 5.08 13.91 3.60
N ALA A 164 4.89 12.75 4.24
CA ALA A 164 5.99 11.95 4.77
C ALA A 164 6.88 11.41 3.65
N THR A 165 6.26 10.86 2.60
CA THR A 165 6.93 10.36 1.40
C THR A 165 7.69 11.48 0.67
N ALA A 166 7.07 12.65 0.47
CA ALA A 166 7.73 13.81 -0.12
C ALA A 166 9.00 14.19 0.64
N SER A 167 8.92 14.22 1.98
CA SER A 167 10.06 14.51 2.86
C SER A 167 11.15 13.44 2.77
N MET A 168 10.79 12.15 2.74
CA MET A 168 11.75 11.04 2.56
C MET A 168 12.53 11.17 1.26
N CYS A 169 11.89 11.67 0.20
CA CYS A 169 12.52 11.92 -1.10
C CYS A 169 13.23 13.27 -1.21
N LYS A 170 13.25 14.08 -0.14
CA LYS A 170 13.84 15.43 -0.07
C LYS A 170 13.14 16.47 -0.96
N PHE A 171 11.84 16.33 -1.17
CA PHE A 171 11.01 17.38 -1.75
C PHE A 171 10.44 18.28 -0.65
N GLN A 172 10.22 19.55 -0.98
CA GLN A 172 9.44 20.46 -0.16
C GLN A 172 7.95 20.23 -0.44
N THR A 173 7.18 19.90 0.59
CA THR A 173 5.72 19.86 0.48
C THR A 173 5.16 21.28 0.45
N VAL A 174 4.25 21.54 -0.49
CA VAL A 174 3.41 22.74 -0.54
C VAL A 174 1.98 22.30 -0.34
N THR A 175 1.42 22.67 0.82
CA THR A 175 0.06 22.30 1.18
C THR A 175 -0.93 23.33 0.65
N ILE A 176 -1.96 22.88 -0.05
CA ILE A 176 -3.09 23.70 -0.50
C ILE A 176 -4.29 23.40 0.37
N LEU A 177 -4.95 24.46 0.85
CA LEU A 177 -6.10 24.31 1.71
C LEU A 177 -7.33 23.83 0.92
N THR A 178 -8.22 23.14 1.60
CA THR A 178 -9.53 22.78 1.07
C THR A 178 -10.46 24.01 1.07
N ASP A 179 -11.25 24.19 0.01
CA ASP A 179 -12.24 25.26 -0.14
C ASP A 179 -13.53 25.01 0.68
N ASP A 180 -14.48 25.94 0.63
CA ASP A 180 -15.75 25.84 1.35
C ASP A 180 -16.68 24.72 0.85
N ARG A 181 -16.38 24.15 -0.33
CA ARG A 181 -17.09 23.03 -0.94
C ARG A 181 -16.39 21.69 -0.72
N GLY A 182 -15.22 21.68 -0.08
CA GLY A 182 -14.48 20.46 0.19
C GLY A 182 -13.53 20.02 -0.93
N ASN A 183 -13.25 20.85 -1.94
CA ASN A 183 -12.28 20.59 -3.01
C ASN A 183 -10.92 21.22 -2.66
N MET A 184 -9.86 20.86 -3.38
CA MET A 184 -8.61 21.65 -3.31
C MET A 184 -8.88 23.08 -3.82
N ASP A 185 -8.50 24.11 -3.04
CA ASP A 185 -8.69 25.51 -3.42
C ASP A 185 -7.92 25.82 -4.72
N LEU A 186 -8.67 26.08 -5.79
CA LEU A 186 -8.13 26.29 -7.12
C LEU A 186 -7.34 27.60 -7.24
N ASP A 187 -7.73 28.65 -6.52
CA ASP A 187 -7.06 29.94 -6.57
C ASP A 187 -5.72 29.89 -5.83
N GLU A 188 -5.66 29.20 -4.70
CA GLU A 188 -4.41 28.91 -3.99
C GLU A 188 -3.52 27.95 -4.79
N PHE A 189 -4.10 26.93 -5.43
CA PHE A 189 -3.36 26.04 -6.33
C PHE A 189 -2.70 26.83 -7.48
N LYS A 190 -3.42 27.75 -8.13
CA LYS A 190 -2.88 28.62 -9.21
C LYS A 190 -1.70 29.47 -8.75
N LYS A 191 -1.71 29.94 -7.50
CA LYS A 191 -0.59 30.72 -6.92
C LYS A 191 0.62 29.84 -6.60
N ALA A 192 0.38 28.59 -6.25
CA ALA A 192 1.41 27.66 -5.80
C ALA A 192 2.09 26.87 -6.93
N ILE A 193 1.36 26.56 -8.00
CA ILE A 193 1.87 25.75 -9.11
C ILE A 193 2.91 26.55 -9.93
N GLY A 194 4.04 25.93 -10.20
CA GLY A 194 5.18 26.58 -10.86
C GLY A 194 6.15 25.59 -11.51
N PRO A 195 7.18 26.09 -12.21
CA PRO A 195 8.16 25.26 -12.91
C PRO A 195 9.12 24.51 -11.96
N ASP A 196 9.01 24.70 -10.65
CA ASP A 196 9.76 23.99 -9.61
C ASP A 196 8.94 22.86 -8.96
N VAL A 197 7.66 22.69 -9.34
CA VAL A 197 6.80 21.60 -8.87
C VAL A 197 7.01 20.35 -9.72
N ALA A 198 7.28 19.23 -9.05
CA ALA A 198 7.46 17.92 -9.67
C ALA A 198 6.14 17.15 -9.77
N LEU A 199 5.38 17.14 -8.68
CA LEU A 199 4.17 16.34 -8.53
C LEU A 199 3.04 17.16 -7.92
N VAL A 200 1.81 16.84 -8.35
CA VAL A 200 0.56 17.20 -7.68
C VAL A 200 -0.13 15.90 -7.27
N MET A 201 -0.17 15.62 -5.97
CA MET A 201 -0.73 14.39 -5.41
C MET A 201 -2.17 14.65 -4.95
N ILE A 202 -3.14 13.97 -5.55
CA ILE A 202 -4.57 14.15 -5.28
C ILE A 202 -5.23 12.78 -5.11
N THR A 203 -6.14 12.68 -4.15
CA THR A 203 -7.08 11.57 -4.03
C THR A 203 -8.38 11.99 -4.73
N ASN A 204 -8.92 11.18 -5.66
CA ASN A 204 -10.20 11.47 -6.30
C ASN A 204 -11.08 10.21 -6.38
N PRO A 205 -12.27 10.15 -5.74
CA PRO A 205 -12.80 11.13 -4.79
C PRO A 205 -11.85 11.43 -3.64
N ASN A 206 -11.89 12.65 -3.10
CA ASN A 206 -11.01 13.08 -2.02
C ASN A 206 -11.38 12.41 -0.68
N THR A 207 -10.62 12.72 0.37
CA THR A 207 -10.77 12.06 1.68
C THR A 207 -12.07 12.45 2.42
N LEU A 208 -12.79 13.46 1.93
CA LEU A 208 -14.16 13.78 2.37
C LEU A 208 -15.23 12.96 1.62
N GLY A 209 -14.84 12.18 0.62
CA GLY A 209 -15.74 11.40 -0.22
C GLY A 209 -16.37 12.20 -1.37
N LEU A 210 -15.80 13.35 -1.72
CA LEU A 210 -16.28 14.24 -2.78
C LEU A 210 -15.42 14.09 -4.03
N TYR A 211 -16.03 14.15 -5.21
CA TYR A 211 -15.27 14.26 -6.46
C TYR A 211 -14.72 15.67 -6.60
N GLU A 212 -13.44 15.79 -6.99
CA GLU A 212 -12.81 17.09 -7.24
C GLU A 212 -13.44 17.77 -8.47
N GLU A 213 -14.27 18.79 -8.24
CA GLU A 213 -15.03 19.48 -9.30
C GLU A 213 -14.11 20.20 -10.30
N ASN A 214 -12.94 20.66 -9.82
CA ASN A 214 -11.99 21.44 -10.59
C ASN A 214 -10.83 20.60 -11.15
N LEU A 215 -10.93 19.26 -11.11
CA LEU A 215 -9.81 18.38 -11.47
C LEU A 215 -9.28 18.63 -12.90
N SER A 216 -10.15 18.93 -13.86
CA SER A 216 -9.71 19.21 -15.24
C SER A 216 -8.81 20.45 -15.31
N GLU A 217 -9.16 21.53 -14.60
CA GLU A 217 -8.38 22.77 -14.60
C GLU A 217 -7.07 22.59 -13.84
N ILE A 218 -7.10 21.85 -12.72
CA ILE A 218 -5.90 21.47 -11.97
C ILE A 218 -4.94 20.68 -12.87
N LYS A 219 -5.45 19.67 -13.58
CA LYS A 219 -4.69 18.85 -14.52
C LYS A 219 -4.09 19.70 -15.64
N ASP A 220 -4.89 20.53 -16.29
CA ASP A 220 -4.42 21.39 -17.39
C ASP A 220 -3.29 22.31 -16.92
N LEU A 221 -3.43 22.96 -15.76
CA LEU A 221 -2.40 23.82 -15.18
C LEU A 221 -1.15 23.05 -14.76
N ALA A 222 -1.31 21.88 -14.13
CA ALA A 222 -0.17 21.05 -13.73
C ALA A 222 0.66 20.64 -14.96
N HIS A 223 0.00 20.14 -16.00
CA HIS A 223 0.64 19.74 -17.24
C HIS A 223 1.23 20.93 -18.01
N GLU A 224 0.57 22.10 -18.02
CA GLU A 224 1.12 23.34 -18.61
C GLU A 224 2.44 23.74 -17.93
N LYS A 225 2.54 23.58 -16.60
CA LYS A 225 3.80 23.84 -15.85
C LYS A 225 4.78 22.67 -15.89
N GLY A 226 4.43 21.57 -16.56
CA GLY A 226 5.23 20.36 -16.68
C GLY A 226 5.33 19.54 -15.40
N ALA A 227 4.44 19.76 -14.41
CA ALA A 227 4.30 18.89 -13.25
C ALA A 227 3.53 17.62 -13.61
N LEU A 228 3.82 16.53 -12.92
CA LEU A 228 3.11 15.26 -13.06
C LEU A 228 1.95 15.19 -12.05
N MET A 229 0.85 14.56 -12.45
CA MET A 229 -0.34 14.29 -11.64
C MET A 229 -0.25 12.89 -11.05
N TYR A 230 -0.32 12.78 -9.72
CA TYR A 230 -0.29 11.51 -8.99
C TYR A 230 -1.64 11.28 -8.30
N CYS A 231 -2.28 10.15 -8.62
CA CYS A 231 -3.50 9.71 -7.97
C CYS A 231 -3.18 8.84 -6.76
N ASP A 232 -3.61 9.28 -5.59
CA ASP A 232 -3.79 8.40 -4.45
C ASP A 232 -5.08 7.59 -4.67
N GLY A 233 -4.93 6.31 -5.02
CA GLY A 233 -6.04 5.44 -5.40
C GLY A 233 -6.66 4.68 -4.23
N ALA A 234 -6.46 5.10 -2.97
CA ALA A 234 -7.15 4.51 -1.83
C ALA A 234 -8.68 4.51 -2.00
N ASN A 235 -9.22 5.49 -2.73
CA ASN A 235 -10.66 5.63 -3.01
C ASN A 235 -11.10 5.05 -4.38
N MET A 236 -10.26 4.24 -5.04
CA MET A 236 -10.56 3.65 -6.36
C MET A 236 -11.86 2.81 -6.36
N ASN A 237 -12.32 2.33 -5.21
CA ASN A 237 -13.58 1.59 -5.09
C ASN A 237 -14.82 2.41 -5.53
N ALA A 238 -14.73 3.76 -5.53
CA ALA A 238 -15.77 4.64 -6.05
C ALA A 238 -15.66 4.90 -7.57
N LEU A 239 -14.53 4.56 -8.20
CA LEU A 239 -14.26 4.80 -9.62
C LEU A 239 -14.40 3.55 -10.49
N LEU A 240 -14.19 2.37 -9.90
CA LEU A 240 -14.11 1.11 -10.63
C LEU A 240 -15.33 0.88 -11.53
N GLY A 241 -15.08 0.78 -12.85
CA GLY A 241 -16.13 0.58 -13.87
C GLY A 241 -16.91 1.83 -14.27
N ILE A 242 -16.61 2.99 -13.70
CA ILE A 242 -17.28 4.28 -13.98
C ILE A 242 -16.35 5.24 -14.70
N SER A 243 -15.12 5.42 -14.20
CA SER A 243 -14.14 6.36 -14.75
C SER A 243 -12.72 5.88 -14.49
N LYS A 244 -11.83 6.08 -15.46
CA LYS A 244 -10.43 5.66 -15.38
C LYS A 244 -9.55 6.85 -14.95
N PRO A 245 -8.71 6.74 -13.90
CA PRO A 245 -7.79 7.80 -13.48
C PRO A 245 -6.90 8.36 -14.61
N ALA A 246 -6.43 7.53 -15.54
CA ALA A 246 -5.65 8.03 -16.69
C ALA A 246 -6.48 8.98 -17.59
N GLU A 247 -7.76 8.70 -17.79
CA GLU A 247 -8.67 9.57 -18.56
C GLU A 247 -8.99 10.88 -17.81
N GLN A 248 -8.87 10.88 -16.48
CA GLN A 248 -8.92 12.09 -15.65
C GLN A 248 -7.65 12.93 -15.73
N GLY A 249 -6.58 12.39 -16.36
CA GLY A 249 -5.32 13.06 -16.58
C GLY A 249 -4.26 12.82 -15.52
N PHE A 250 -4.41 11.77 -14.71
CA PHE A 250 -3.34 11.32 -13.83
C PHE A 250 -2.23 10.62 -14.62
N ASP A 251 -0.98 10.97 -14.34
CA ASP A 251 0.21 10.36 -14.96
C ASP A 251 0.64 9.08 -14.21
N MET A 252 0.29 8.99 -12.93
CA MET A 252 0.59 7.85 -12.06
C MET A 252 -0.55 7.62 -11.07
N ILE A 253 -0.71 6.37 -10.63
CA ILE A 253 -1.64 5.99 -9.57
C ILE A 253 -1.01 4.89 -8.72
N HIS A 254 -1.36 4.84 -7.44
CA HIS A 254 -1.26 3.60 -6.68
C HIS A 254 -2.63 3.04 -6.32
N LEU A 255 -2.68 1.73 -6.07
CA LEU A 255 -3.87 1.04 -5.62
C LEU A 255 -3.62 0.32 -4.30
N ASN A 256 -4.66 0.22 -3.48
CA ASN A 256 -4.70 -0.61 -2.29
C ASN A 256 -5.50 -1.87 -2.61
N LEU A 257 -4.80 -3.00 -2.78
CA LEU A 257 -5.45 -4.29 -3.07
C LEU A 257 -6.07 -4.96 -1.83
N HIS A 258 -5.62 -4.54 -0.64
CA HIS A 258 -6.17 -4.96 0.65
C HIS A 258 -7.50 -4.26 0.93
#